data_AF-A0A672MGA4-F1
#
_entry.id   AF-A0A672MGA4-F1
#
_cell.length_a   1.000
_cell.length_b   1.000
_cell.length_c   1.000
_cell.angle_alpha   90.00
_cell.angle_beta   90.00
_cell.angle_gamma   90.00
#
_symmetry.space_group_name_H-M   'P 1'
#
loop_
_entity.id
_entity.type
_entity.pdbx_description
1 polymer ?
#
loop_
_entity_poly.entity_id
_entity_poly.type
_entity_poly.pdbx_seq_one_letter_code
_entity_poly.pdbx_strand_id
1 'polypeptide(L)'
;MPQLFLDLWTCRPYVAPPLFICFAVFVPADLHYQLIVLFDCVVICSCLLSLILCTRSVYNGMLLQFVSLIWPSYLKAACDGMEFINGWYILIVISDTLTIAGSVLKICIQSKELTSYDVCSILLGTATMLVWIGVMHYLRFFQKYYILILTLQAALPNVIRFSFCAVMIFLSYCFCGWIVLGPHHENFRTFNMVANCLFSMINGDEIYSTFTKIRDKNNLVWMFSIMYIYTFVPLFTFMILSLFIALITDTYETIKHYQKHGAPLSELQAFIAECKDPPKSGKNTVDEQSSNFWCLCAPCVNCT
;
A
#
# COMPACT_ATOMS: atom_id res chain seq x y z
N MET A 1 -6.63 -14.92 -26.47
CA MET A 1 -7.37 -14.51 -25.25
C MET A 1 -6.53 -13.66 -24.28
N PRO A 2 -5.25 -13.95 -23.97
CA PRO A 2 -4.47 -13.09 -23.06
C PRO A 2 -4.02 -11.75 -23.68
N GLN A 3 -3.71 -11.70 -24.99
CA GLN A 3 -3.31 -10.45 -25.65
C GLN A 3 -4.44 -9.41 -25.74
N LEU A 4 -5.69 -9.84 -25.97
CA LEU A 4 -6.83 -8.90 -26.03
C LEU A 4 -7.04 -8.18 -24.68
N PHE A 5 -6.84 -8.90 -23.57
CA PHE A 5 -6.91 -8.33 -22.22
C PHE A 5 -5.75 -7.36 -21.93
N LEU A 6 -4.55 -7.67 -22.45
CA LEU A 6 -3.37 -6.80 -22.35
C LEU A 6 -3.54 -5.51 -23.17
N ASP A 7 -4.13 -5.63 -24.37
CA ASP A 7 -4.42 -4.51 -25.26
C ASP A 7 -5.54 -3.60 -24.71
N LEU A 8 -6.52 -4.15 -23.97
CA LEU A 8 -7.56 -3.37 -23.29
C LEU A 8 -7.04 -2.51 -22.12
N TRP A 9 -5.94 -2.94 -21.51
CA TRP A 9 -5.33 -2.29 -20.33
C TRP A 9 -4.17 -1.35 -20.67
N THR A 10 -3.65 -1.37 -21.90
CA THR A 10 -2.51 -0.55 -22.30
C THR A 10 -2.98 0.74 -22.98
N CYS A 11 -2.69 1.92 -22.39
CA CYS A 11 -2.94 3.23 -23.04
C CYS A 11 -1.96 3.49 -24.24
N ARG A 12 -1.37 2.49 -24.91
CA ARG A 12 -0.41 2.71 -26.01
C ARG A 12 -1.09 2.68 -27.39
N PRO A 13 -0.56 3.41 -28.40
CA PRO A 13 -0.97 3.22 -29.78
C PRO A 13 -0.67 1.79 -30.24
N TYR A 14 -1.67 1.14 -30.85
CA TYR A 14 -1.65 -0.24 -31.33
C TYR A 14 -0.57 -0.41 -32.42
N VAL A 15 0.45 -1.23 -32.17
CA VAL A 15 1.34 -1.75 -33.23
C VAL A 15 1.13 -3.25 -33.29
N ALA A 16 0.23 -3.69 -34.17
CA ALA A 16 -0.17 -5.08 -34.26
C ALA A 16 0.92 -5.97 -34.89
N PRO A 17 1.22 -7.16 -34.33
CA PRO A 17 1.97 -8.19 -35.03
C PRO A 17 1.15 -8.78 -36.20
N PRO A 18 1.79 -9.25 -37.29
CA PRO A 18 1.12 -9.59 -38.55
C PRO A 18 0.11 -10.75 -38.47
N LEU A 19 0.15 -11.57 -37.42
CA LEU A 19 -0.79 -12.69 -37.22
C LEU A 19 -2.14 -12.29 -36.59
N PHE A 20 -2.26 -11.09 -36.00
CA PHE A 20 -3.52 -10.59 -35.41
C PHE A 20 -4.46 -9.93 -36.43
N ILE A 21 -3.95 -9.61 -37.63
CA ILE A 21 -4.71 -8.95 -38.70
C ILE A 21 -5.89 -9.83 -39.15
N CYS A 22 -5.77 -11.17 -39.10
CA CYS A 22 -6.82 -12.07 -39.58
C CYS A 22 -8.06 -12.14 -38.65
N PHE A 23 -7.90 -11.95 -37.34
CA PHE A 23 -9.02 -11.95 -36.39
C PHE A 23 -9.66 -10.55 -36.22
N ALA A 24 -8.88 -9.49 -36.46
CA ALA A 24 -9.36 -8.11 -36.39
C ALA A 24 -10.21 -7.67 -37.59
N VAL A 25 -10.23 -8.43 -38.69
CA VAL A 25 -11.02 -8.12 -39.90
C VAL A 25 -12.54 -8.26 -39.67
N PHE A 26 -12.98 -8.96 -38.62
CA PHE A 26 -14.41 -9.26 -38.41
C PHE A 26 -15.16 -8.33 -37.44
N VAL A 27 -14.48 -7.37 -36.81
CA VAL A 27 -15.10 -6.42 -35.87
C VAL A 27 -15.04 -5.02 -36.49
N PRO A 28 -16.18 -4.37 -36.79
CA PRO A 28 -16.17 -3.00 -37.28
C PRO A 28 -15.52 -2.09 -36.22
N ALA A 29 -14.66 -1.17 -36.65
CA ALA A 29 -13.88 -0.30 -35.75
C ALA A 29 -14.77 0.48 -34.75
N ASP A 30 -16.00 0.80 -35.15
CA ASP A 30 -16.99 1.46 -34.30
C ASP A 30 -17.47 0.59 -33.14
N LEU A 31 -17.61 -0.73 -33.36
CA LEU A 31 -18.00 -1.67 -32.31
C LEU A 31 -16.88 -1.87 -31.29
N HIS A 32 -15.62 -1.86 -31.74
CA HIS A 32 -14.46 -1.97 -30.85
C HIS A 32 -14.33 -0.73 -29.93
N TYR A 33 -14.54 0.46 -30.48
CA TYR A 33 -14.56 1.71 -29.71
C TYR A 33 -15.69 1.70 -28.65
N GLN A 34 -16.91 1.36 -29.06
CA GLN A 34 -18.07 1.29 -28.15
C GLN A 34 -17.86 0.30 -27.01
N LEU A 35 -17.21 -0.84 -27.28
CA LEU A 35 -16.95 -1.88 -26.27
C LEU A 35 -15.92 -1.43 -25.22
N ILE A 36 -14.89 -0.68 -25.61
CA ILE A 36 -13.90 -0.13 -24.66
C ILE A 36 -14.54 0.93 -23.77
N VAL A 37 -15.30 1.86 -24.34
CA VAL A 37 -16.00 2.90 -23.57
C VAL A 37 -17.01 2.28 -22.60
N LEU A 38 -17.76 1.26 -23.04
CA LEU A 38 -18.67 0.51 -22.17
C LEU A 38 -17.92 -0.14 -21.00
N PHE A 39 -16.78 -0.77 -21.27
CA PHE A 39 -15.94 -1.38 -20.23
C PHE A 39 -15.43 -0.34 -19.23
N ASP A 40 -14.90 0.79 -19.70
CA ASP A 40 -14.42 1.86 -18.82
C ASP A 40 -15.56 2.47 -17.97
N CYS A 41 -16.78 2.60 -18.52
CA CYS A 41 -17.97 2.99 -17.77
C CYS A 41 -18.34 1.99 -16.66
N VAL A 42 -18.27 0.68 -16.95
CA VAL A 42 -18.53 -0.37 -15.93
C VAL A 42 -17.48 -0.31 -14.81
N VAL A 43 -16.21 -0.09 -15.15
CA VAL A 43 -15.12 0.08 -14.17
C VAL A 43 -15.36 1.31 -13.30
N ILE A 44 -15.74 2.45 -13.89
CA ILE A 44 -16.07 3.65 -13.11
C ILE A 44 -17.25 3.39 -12.16
N CYS A 45 -18.32 2.74 -12.64
CA CYS A 45 -19.48 2.41 -11.81
C CYS A 45 -19.12 1.48 -10.64
N SER A 46 -18.30 0.45 -10.88
CA SER A 46 -17.87 -0.46 -9.80
C SER A 46 -16.98 0.26 -8.78
N CYS A 47 -16.06 1.11 -9.22
CA CYS A 47 -15.21 1.93 -8.35
C CYS A 47 -16.00 2.99 -7.56
N LEU A 48 -17.05 3.58 -8.14
CA LEU A 48 -17.91 4.52 -7.42
C LEU A 48 -18.70 3.82 -6.31
N LEU A 49 -19.22 2.62 -6.60
CA LEU A 49 -19.93 1.82 -5.60
C LEU A 49 -18.99 1.39 -4.46
N SER A 50 -17.78 0.93 -4.77
CA SER A 50 -16.79 0.60 -3.74
C SER A 50 -16.37 1.82 -2.93
N LEU A 51 -16.16 2.97 -3.56
CA LEU A 51 -15.80 4.22 -2.89
C LEU A 51 -16.89 4.68 -1.93
N ILE A 52 -18.17 4.60 -2.31
CA ILE A 52 -19.30 4.93 -1.41
C ILE A 52 -19.32 4.00 -0.19
N LEU A 53 -19.19 2.69 -0.41
CA LEU A 53 -19.20 1.69 0.67
C LEU A 53 -18.00 1.88 1.62
N CYS A 54 -16.80 2.09 1.07
CA CYS A 54 -15.58 2.31 1.85
C CYS A 54 -15.63 3.64 2.62
N THR A 55 -16.10 4.72 2.00
CA THR A 55 -16.25 6.01 2.67
C THR A 55 -17.26 5.92 3.83
N ARG A 56 -18.37 5.20 3.65
CA ARG A 56 -19.34 4.95 4.74
C ARG A 56 -18.71 4.15 5.89
N SER A 57 -17.91 3.14 5.57
CA SER A 57 -17.17 2.34 6.56
C SER A 57 -16.19 3.20 7.37
N VAL A 58 -15.39 4.03 6.67
CA VAL A 58 -14.42 4.95 7.30
C VAL A 58 -15.14 6.01 8.15
N TYR A 59 -16.24 6.58 7.65
CA TYR A 59 -17.03 7.57 8.39
C TYR A 59 -17.57 7.00 9.71
N ASN A 60 -18.12 5.77 9.69
CA ASN A 60 -18.57 5.10 10.90
C ASN A 60 -17.42 4.84 11.87
N GLY A 61 -16.23 4.47 11.37
CA GLY A 61 -15.02 4.32 12.19
C GLY A 61 -14.58 5.62 12.87
N MET A 62 -14.58 6.73 12.13
CA MET A 62 -14.27 8.06 12.68
C MET A 62 -15.32 8.53 13.70
N LEU A 63 -16.60 8.25 13.47
CA LEU A 63 -17.67 8.57 14.41
C LEU A 63 -17.49 7.83 15.74
N LEU A 64 -17.13 6.54 15.68
CA LEU A 64 -16.83 5.75 16.88
C LEU A 64 -15.63 6.31 17.64
N GLN A 65 -14.58 6.72 16.92
CA GLN A 65 -13.41 7.37 17.52
C GLN A 65 -13.77 8.72 18.18
N PHE A 66 -14.68 9.48 17.59
CA PHE A 66 -15.12 10.76 18.16
C PHE A 66 -15.98 10.55 19.42
N VAL A 67 -16.88 9.56 19.41
CA VAL A 67 -17.70 9.21 20.58
C VAL A 67 -16.83 8.71 21.73
N SER A 68 -15.79 7.90 21.46
CA SER A 68 -14.87 7.44 22.50
C SER A 68 -14.04 8.58 23.11
N LEU A 69 -13.77 9.65 22.35
CA LEU A 69 -13.10 10.86 22.85
C LEU A 69 -14.01 11.72 23.74
N ILE A 70 -15.32 11.79 23.44
CA ILE A 70 -16.29 12.62 24.18
C ILE A 70 -16.67 12.01 25.53
N TRP A 71 -16.67 10.68 25.66
CA TRP A 71 -17.06 10.00 26.89
C TRP A 71 -15.90 9.22 27.55
N PRO A 72 -14.84 9.92 27.99
CA PRO A 72 -13.65 9.28 28.56
C PRO A 72 -13.95 8.53 29.87
N SER A 73 -15.07 8.85 30.52
CA SER A 73 -15.49 8.27 31.80
C SER A 73 -15.95 6.80 31.71
N TYR A 74 -16.28 6.30 30.51
CA TYR A 74 -16.67 4.89 30.28
C TYR A 74 -15.62 4.09 29.50
N LEU A 75 -14.69 4.74 28.79
CA LEU A 75 -13.68 4.08 27.97
C LEU A 75 -12.30 4.72 28.24
N LYS A 76 -11.56 4.18 29.22
CA LYS A 76 -10.22 4.64 29.60
C LYS A 76 -9.14 4.36 28.54
N ALA A 77 -9.52 3.69 27.43
CA ALA A 77 -8.67 3.23 26.34
C ALA A 77 -8.44 4.26 25.21
N ALA A 78 -8.62 5.56 25.49
CA ALA A 78 -8.54 6.63 24.48
C ALA A 78 -7.11 6.98 24.00
N CYS A 79 -6.09 6.20 24.37
CA CYS A 79 -4.71 6.50 23.98
C CYS A 79 -4.30 5.94 22.61
N ASP A 80 -5.12 5.08 21.99
CA ASP A 80 -4.77 4.44 20.70
C ASP A 80 -5.73 4.84 19.57
N GLY A 81 -5.87 6.15 19.34
CA GLY A 81 -6.72 6.71 18.29
C GLY A 81 -6.37 6.27 16.86
N MET A 82 -5.24 5.60 16.63
CA MET A 82 -4.85 5.06 15.32
C MET A 82 -5.38 3.65 15.06
N GLU A 83 -5.88 2.93 16.08
CA GLU A 83 -6.38 1.55 15.92
C GLU A 83 -7.80 1.51 15.30
N PHE A 84 -8.58 2.58 15.47
CA PHE A 84 -9.96 2.65 15.00
C PHE A 84 -10.10 2.88 13.49
N ILE A 85 -9.07 3.44 12.84
CA ILE A 85 -9.08 3.68 11.39
C ILE A 85 -8.36 2.54 10.68
N ASN A 86 -9.13 1.69 10.00
CA ASN A 86 -8.55 0.60 9.22
C ASN A 86 -7.87 1.12 7.95
N GLY A 87 -6.53 1.14 7.95
CA GLY A 87 -5.70 1.62 6.83
C GLY A 87 -5.93 0.91 5.49
N TRP A 88 -6.49 -0.30 5.49
CA TRP A 88 -6.85 -0.98 4.24
C TRP A 88 -7.98 -0.28 3.49
N TYR A 89 -8.98 0.27 4.19
CA TYR A 89 -10.04 1.03 3.53
C TYR A 89 -9.52 2.34 2.94
N ILE A 90 -8.55 2.99 3.59
CA ILE A 90 -7.88 4.18 3.03
C ILE A 90 -7.15 3.82 1.73
N LEU A 91 -6.44 2.69 1.70
CA LEU A 91 -5.75 2.22 0.49
C LEU A 91 -6.73 1.96 -0.66
N ILE A 92 -7.87 1.33 -0.37
CA ILE A 92 -8.93 1.10 -1.38
C ILE A 92 -9.50 2.42 -1.91
N VAL A 93 -9.78 3.40 -1.03
CA VAL A 93 -10.27 4.73 -1.44
C VAL A 93 -9.26 5.43 -2.36
N ILE A 94 -7.97 5.43 -2.01
CA ILE A 94 -6.92 6.02 -2.86
C ILE A 94 -6.89 5.31 -4.23
N SER A 95 -6.92 3.98 -4.24
CA SER A 95 -6.93 3.20 -5.47
C SER A 95 -8.14 3.49 -6.36
N ASP A 96 -9.33 3.61 -5.78
CA ASP A 96 -10.57 3.92 -6.50
C ASP A 96 -10.52 5.34 -7.10
N THR A 97 -9.99 6.33 -6.36
CA THR A 97 -9.82 7.70 -6.90
C THR A 97 -8.84 7.74 -8.08
N LEU A 98 -7.73 7.00 -8.01
CA LEU A 98 -6.77 6.90 -9.10
C LEU A 98 -7.35 6.15 -10.31
N THR A 99 -8.16 5.11 -10.09
CA THR A 99 -8.82 4.35 -11.16
C THR A 99 -9.85 5.22 -11.86
N ILE A 100 -10.70 5.94 -11.12
CA ILE A 100 -11.70 6.85 -11.70
C ILE A 100 -11.00 7.96 -12.50
N ALA A 101 -9.98 8.60 -11.95
CA ALA A 101 -9.22 9.64 -12.65
C ALA A 101 -8.55 9.10 -13.92
N GLY A 102 -7.94 7.90 -13.85
CA GLY A 102 -7.32 7.24 -14.99
C GLY A 102 -8.31 6.85 -16.09
N SER A 103 -9.48 6.29 -15.72
CA SER A 103 -10.54 5.92 -16.66
C SER A 103 -11.18 7.13 -17.33
N VAL A 104 -11.41 8.23 -16.60
CA VAL A 104 -11.89 9.49 -17.18
C VAL A 104 -10.88 10.03 -18.19
N LEU A 105 -9.60 10.06 -17.83
CA LEU A 105 -8.54 10.54 -18.72
C LEU A 105 -8.38 9.64 -19.96
N LYS A 106 -8.58 8.33 -19.82
CA LYS A 106 -8.61 7.37 -20.94
C LYS A 106 -9.75 7.65 -21.92
N ILE A 107 -10.96 7.94 -21.41
CA ILE A 107 -12.11 8.32 -22.24
C ILE A 107 -11.85 9.66 -22.94
N CYS A 108 -11.29 10.65 -22.24
CA CYS A 108 -10.93 11.96 -22.82
C CYS A 108 -9.93 11.84 -23.98
N ILE A 109 -8.94 10.95 -23.84
CA ILE A 109 -7.96 10.63 -24.88
C ILE A 109 -8.65 10.00 -26.11
N GLN A 110 -9.58 9.08 -25.88
CA GLN A 110 -10.36 8.43 -26.95
C GLN A 110 -11.27 9.41 -27.69
N SER A 111 -11.84 10.40 -26.99
CA SER A 111 -12.59 11.50 -27.61
C SER A 111 -11.71 12.54 -28.34
N LYS A 112 -10.38 12.36 -28.36
CA LYS A 112 -9.38 13.27 -28.95
C LYS A 112 -9.31 14.67 -28.34
N GLU A 113 -9.83 14.83 -27.12
CA GLU A 113 -9.76 16.09 -26.37
C GLU A 113 -8.36 16.32 -25.76
N LEU A 114 -7.65 15.23 -25.41
CA LEU A 114 -6.35 15.25 -24.73
C LEU A 114 -5.40 14.18 -25.33
N THR A 115 -4.09 14.44 -25.31
CA THR A 115 -3.05 13.53 -25.87
C THR A 115 -1.99 13.08 -24.85
N SER A 116 -2.29 13.16 -23.55
CA SER A 116 -1.35 12.83 -22.46
C SER A 116 -1.44 11.35 -22.03
N TYR A 117 -0.92 10.44 -22.86
CA TYR A 117 -0.92 8.99 -22.59
C TYR A 117 -0.04 8.57 -21.41
N ASP A 118 1.04 9.32 -21.13
CA ASP A 118 1.96 8.98 -20.04
C ASP A 118 1.26 9.08 -18.68
N VAL A 119 0.49 10.15 -18.47
CA VAL A 119 -0.28 10.38 -17.24
C VAL A 119 -1.38 9.32 -17.09
N CYS A 120 -2.08 8.95 -18.17
CA CYS A 120 -3.05 7.83 -18.21
C CYS A 120 -2.41 6.55 -17.69
N SER A 121 -1.27 6.18 -18.26
CA SER A 121 -0.61 4.92 -17.98
C SER A 121 -0.05 4.85 -16.56
N ILE A 122 0.48 5.96 -16.02
CA ILE A 122 0.98 6.02 -14.64
C ILE A 122 -0.18 5.92 -13.66
N LEU A 123 -1.26 6.68 -13.85
CA LEU A 123 -2.44 6.64 -12.96
C LEU A 123 -3.06 5.25 -12.93
N LEU A 124 -3.36 4.66 -14.09
CA LEU A 124 -4.00 3.36 -14.18
C LEU A 124 -3.06 2.22 -13.71
N GLY A 125 -1.77 2.31 -14.03
CA GLY A 125 -0.75 1.37 -13.57
C GLY A 125 -0.58 1.39 -12.04
N THR A 126 -0.46 2.59 -11.44
CA THR A 126 -0.38 2.71 -9.97
C THR A 126 -1.67 2.27 -9.28
N ALA A 127 -2.83 2.59 -9.85
CA ALA A 127 -4.12 2.12 -9.35
C ALA A 127 -4.20 0.59 -9.31
N THR A 128 -3.85 -0.11 -10.39
CA THR A 128 -3.86 -1.59 -10.37
C THR A 128 -2.90 -2.19 -9.37
N MET A 129 -1.71 -1.62 -9.21
CA MET A 129 -0.76 -2.07 -8.20
C MET A 129 -1.36 -1.97 -6.79
N LEU A 130 -2.07 -0.88 -6.49
CA LEU A 130 -2.76 -0.69 -5.22
C LEU A 130 -3.96 -1.63 -5.07
N VAL A 131 -4.76 -1.87 -6.12
CA VAL A 131 -5.86 -2.87 -6.08
C VAL A 131 -5.31 -4.24 -5.70
N TRP A 132 -4.21 -4.68 -6.32
CA TRP A 132 -3.59 -5.97 -6.01
C TRP A 132 -3.02 -6.02 -4.60
N ILE A 133 -2.44 -4.94 -4.09
CA ILE A 133 -2.08 -4.84 -2.67
C ILE A 133 -3.33 -4.95 -1.79
N GLY A 134 -4.43 -4.31 -2.18
CA GLY A 134 -5.74 -4.43 -1.52
C GLY A 134 -6.25 -5.88 -1.45
N VAL A 135 -5.95 -6.72 -2.46
CA VAL A 135 -6.31 -8.14 -2.43
C VAL A 135 -5.65 -8.88 -1.25
N MET A 136 -4.47 -8.45 -0.80
CA MET A 136 -3.79 -9.03 0.38
C MET A 136 -4.62 -8.88 1.66
N HIS A 137 -5.51 -7.87 1.74
CA HIS A 137 -6.46 -7.76 2.85
C HIS A 137 -7.41 -8.94 2.92
N TYR A 138 -7.89 -9.46 1.79
CA TYR A 138 -8.79 -10.63 1.78
C TYR A 138 -8.06 -11.92 2.17
N LEU A 139 -6.76 -12.02 1.85
CA LEU A 139 -5.93 -13.15 2.28
C LEU A 139 -5.74 -13.21 3.80
N ARG A 140 -6.00 -12.11 4.52
CA ARG A 140 -6.02 -12.04 5.98
C ARG A 140 -7.00 -13.02 6.62
N PHE A 141 -8.05 -13.43 5.91
CA PHE A 141 -9.01 -14.42 6.41
C PHE A 141 -8.35 -15.74 6.80
N PHE A 142 -7.25 -16.10 6.13
CA PHE A 142 -6.48 -17.29 6.44
C PHE A 142 -5.45 -17.04 7.55
N GLN A 143 -5.53 -17.84 8.62
CA GLN A 143 -4.67 -17.73 9.80
C GLN A 143 -3.16 -17.67 9.49
N LYS A 144 -2.68 -18.43 8.49
CA LYS A 144 -1.25 -18.42 8.11
C LYS A 144 -0.78 -17.09 7.52
N TYR A 145 -1.59 -16.47 6.66
CA TYR A 145 -1.24 -15.21 6.00
C TYR A 145 -1.50 -14.00 6.90
N TYR A 146 -2.50 -14.10 7.78
CA TYR A 146 -2.77 -13.08 8.79
C TYR A 146 -1.53 -12.73 9.61
N ILE A 147 -0.83 -13.73 10.14
CA ILE A 147 0.37 -13.54 10.97
C ILE A 147 1.44 -12.79 10.20
N LEU A 148 1.70 -13.16 8.94
CA LEU A 148 2.71 -12.51 8.12
C LEU A 148 2.37 -11.02 7.90
N ILE A 149 1.12 -10.72 7.54
CA ILE A 149 0.67 -9.34 7.33
C ILE A 149 0.74 -8.54 8.64
N LEU A 150 0.34 -9.14 9.77
CA LEU A 150 0.41 -8.52 11.09
C LEU A 150 1.86 -8.23 11.49
N THR A 151 2.78 -9.17 11.24
CA THR A 151 4.21 -8.99 11.52
C THR A 151 4.82 -7.85 10.72
N LEU A 152 4.44 -7.71 9.44
CA LEU A 152 4.87 -6.59 8.63
C LEU A 152 4.34 -5.27 9.20
N GLN A 153 3.05 -5.19 9.53
CA GLN A 153 2.44 -3.98 10.10
C GLN A 153 3.06 -3.57 11.45
N ALA A 154 3.35 -4.54 12.32
CA ALA A 154 3.99 -4.28 13.61
C ALA A 154 5.48 -3.91 13.47
N ALA A 155 6.19 -4.46 12.48
CA ALA A 155 7.60 -4.15 12.25
C ALA A 155 7.79 -2.77 11.59
N LEU A 156 6.85 -2.32 10.76
CA LEU A 156 6.92 -1.04 10.04
C LEU A 156 7.37 0.17 10.89
N PRO A 157 6.76 0.50 12.05
CA PRO A 157 7.17 1.67 12.84
C PRO A 157 8.61 1.56 13.35
N ASN A 158 9.04 0.36 13.75
CA ASN A 158 10.41 0.12 14.23
C ASN A 158 11.42 0.22 13.06
N VAL A 159 11.07 -0.35 11.91
CA VAL A 159 11.86 -0.28 10.67
C VAL A 159 12.01 1.16 10.20
N ILE A 160 10.96 1.98 10.24
CA ILE A 160 11.02 3.40 9.81
C ILE A 160 12.00 4.19 10.69
N ARG A 161 11.97 4.00 12.02
CA ARG A 161 12.90 4.68 12.95
C ARG A 161 14.35 4.31 12.67
N PHE A 162 14.63 3.02 12.49
CA PHE A 162 15.97 2.56 12.16
C PHE A 162 16.41 3.04 10.76
N SER A 163 15.49 3.01 9.79
CA SER A 163 15.72 3.47 8.42
C SER A 163 16.13 4.93 8.35
N PHE A 164 15.54 5.81 9.17
CA PHE A 164 15.94 7.21 9.22
C PHE A 164 17.44 7.39 9.51
N CYS A 165 17.99 6.60 10.44
CA CYS A 165 19.44 6.61 10.72
C CYS A 165 20.25 6.10 9.52
N ALA A 166 19.82 5.00 8.90
CA ALA A 166 20.48 4.45 7.71
C ALA A 166 20.47 5.44 6.53
N VAL A 167 19.38 6.18 6.34
CA VAL A 167 19.26 7.21 5.29
C VAL A 167 20.25 8.36 5.54
N MET A 168 20.46 8.79 6.79
CA MET A 168 21.46 9.84 7.07
C MET A 168 22.88 9.39 6.69
N ILE A 169 23.23 8.13 6.98
CA ILE A 169 24.52 7.56 6.55
C ILE A 169 24.56 7.44 5.03
N PHE A 170 23.47 7.02 4.39
CA PHE A 170 23.42 6.88 2.94
C PHE A 170 23.63 8.22 2.23
N LEU A 171 22.99 9.28 2.72
CA LEU A 171 23.16 10.63 2.19
C LEU A 171 24.59 11.14 2.33
N SER A 172 25.29 10.82 3.42
CA SER A 172 26.69 11.23 3.60
C SER A 172 27.61 10.59 2.56
N TYR A 173 27.40 9.30 2.26
CA TYR A 173 28.08 8.62 1.17
C TYR A 173 27.69 9.22 -0.19
N CYS A 174 26.42 9.49 -0.46
CA CYS A 174 25.99 10.15 -1.70
C CYS A 174 26.68 11.50 -1.93
N PHE A 175 26.78 12.37 -0.91
CA PHE A 175 27.50 13.64 -1.03
C PHE A 175 28.99 13.44 -1.30
N CYS A 176 29.62 12.51 -0.57
CA CYS A 176 31.03 12.18 -0.74
C CYS A 176 31.33 11.64 -2.15
N GLY A 177 30.54 10.67 -2.61
CA GLY A 177 30.67 10.09 -3.94
C GLY A 177 30.39 11.11 -5.05
N TRP A 178 29.39 11.97 -4.88
CA TRP A 178 29.06 12.99 -5.87
C TRP A 178 30.22 13.99 -6.08
N ILE A 179 30.80 14.50 -4.99
CA ILE A 179 31.84 15.51 -5.04
C ILE A 179 33.17 14.93 -5.55
N VAL A 180 33.56 13.76 -5.03
CA VAL A 180 34.90 13.19 -5.31
C VAL A 180 34.93 12.40 -6.61
N LEU A 181 33.91 11.59 -6.89
CA LEU A 181 33.88 10.68 -8.05
C LEU A 181 33.15 11.29 -9.25
N GLY A 182 32.39 12.37 -9.07
CA GLY A 182 31.58 12.99 -10.12
C GLY A 182 32.33 13.41 -11.38
N PRO A 183 33.53 14.02 -11.29
CA PRO A 183 34.32 14.37 -12.49
C PRO A 183 34.91 13.16 -13.23
N HIS A 184 34.99 12.01 -12.55
CA HIS A 184 35.74 10.85 -13.02
C HIS A 184 34.84 9.73 -13.54
N HIS A 185 33.57 9.65 -13.08
CA HIS A 185 32.65 8.56 -13.40
C HIS A 185 31.26 9.06 -13.80
N GLU A 186 30.69 8.49 -14.87
CA GLU A 186 29.41 8.91 -15.45
C GLU A 186 28.24 8.70 -14.49
N ASN A 187 28.21 7.57 -13.77
CA ASN A 187 27.16 7.27 -12.78
C ASN A 187 27.21 8.20 -11.55
N PHE A 188 28.29 8.97 -11.36
CA PHE A 188 28.43 9.89 -10.23
C PHE A 188 28.22 11.36 -10.61
N ARG A 189 27.78 11.66 -11.84
CA ARG A 189 27.72 13.04 -12.35
C ARG A 189 26.64 13.90 -11.67
N THR A 190 25.49 13.30 -11.37
CA THR A 190 24.38 13.99 -10.71
C THR A 190 24.02 13.27 -9.41
N PHE A 191 23.55 14.01 -8.42
CA PHE A 191 23.14 13.44 -7.12
C PHE A 191 22.13 12.30 -7.27
N ASN A 192 21.16 12.40 -8.18
CA ASN A 192 20.18 11.34 -8.42
C ASN A 192 20.83 10.07 -9.01
N MET A 193 21.76 10.23 -9.96
CA MET A 193 22.51 9.09 -10.51
C MET A 193 23.37 8.42 -9.43
N VAL A 194 24.00 9.21 -8.54
CA VAL A 194 24.77 8.68 -7.41
C VAL A 194 23.87 7.88 -6.47
N ALA A 195 22.70 8.42 -6.11
CA ALA A 195 21.75 7.73 -5.24
C ALA A 195 21.25 6.42 -5.87
N ASN A 196 20.91 6.42 -7.16
CA ASN A 196 20.48 5.19 -7.87
C ASN A 196 21.62 4.16 -7.98
N CYS A 197 22.85 4.63 -8.23
CA CYS A 197 24.03 3.76 -8.30
C CYS A 197 24.35 3.12 -6.95
N LEU A 198 24.36 3.90 -5.87
CA LEU A 198 24.57 3.38 -4.52
C LEU A 198 23.43 2.43 -4.10
N PHE A 199 22.18 2.74 -4.44
CA PHE A 199 21.04 1.86 -4.14
C PHE A 199 21.14 0.52 -4.90
N SER A 200 21.51 0.54 -6.18
CA SER A 200 21.81 -0.66 -6.97
C SER A 200 22.98 -1.46 -6.36
N MET A 201 24.01 -0.76 -5.86
CA MET A 201 25.18 -1.37 -5.23
C MET A 201 24.84 -2.07 -3.90
N ILE A 202 23.94 -1.52 -3.08
CA ILE A 202 23.45 -2.18 -1.85
C ILE A 202 22.79 -3.52 -2.18
N ASN A 203 22.09 -3.61 -3.32
CA ASN A 203 21.42 -4.82 -3.81
C ASN A 203 22.36 -5.78 -4.59
N GLY A 204 23.61 -5.38 -4.84
CA GLY A 204 24.65 -6.23 -5.42
C GLY A 204 24.75 -6.26 -6.94
N ASP A 205 24.18 -5.27 -7.65
CA ASP A 205 24.03 -5.32 -9.12
C ASP A 205 25.26 -4.74 -9.90
N GLU A 206 25.75 -3.54 -9.57
CA GLU A 206 26.82 -2.88 -10.37
C GLU A 206 28.17 -2.66 -9.66
N ILE A 207 28.63 -3.61 -8.84
CA ILE A 207 29.90 -3.43 -8.10
C ILE A 207 31.12 -3.40 -9.05
N TYR A 208 31.20 -4.32 -10.02
CA TYR A 208 32.37 -4.48 -10.90
C TYR A 208 32.52 -3.39 -11.98
N SER A 209 31.40 -2.95 -12.57
CA SER A 209 31.37 -1.93 -13.64
C SER A 209 31.96 -0.58 -13.17
N THR A 210 31.82 -0.28 -11.88
CA THR A 210 32.37 0.95 -11.27
C THR A 210 33.90 0.91 -11.20
N PHE A 211 34.50 -0.27 -10.95
CA PHE A 211 35.96 -0.41 -10.82
C PHE A 211 36.70 -0.33 -12.16
N THR A 212 36.13 -0.89 -13.23
CA THR A 212 36.79 -0.96 -14.53
C THR A 212 36.91 0.41 -15.21
N LYS A 213 35.93 1.29 -14.99
CA LYS A 213 35.89 2.64 -15.59
C LYS A 213 36.82 3.66 -14.91
N ILE A 214 37.21 3.46 -13.65
CA ILE A 214 37.99 4.43 -12.86
C ILE A 214 39.51 4.22 -12.99
N ARG A 215 39.95 3.01 -13.37
CA ARG A 215 41.37 2.60 -13.38
C ARG A 215 42.28 3.47 -14.26
N ASP A 216 41.74 4.07 -15.33
CA ASP A 216 42.58 4.57 -16.43
C ASP A 216 42.90 6.08 -16.35
N LYS A 217 42.52 6.79 -15.28
CA LYS A 217 42.67 8.26 -15.20
C LYS A 217 43.66 8.76 -14.14
N ASN A 218 43.46 8.42 -12.86
CA ASN A 218 44.24 8.96 -11.74
C ASN A 218 44.42 7.93 -10.61
N ASN A 219 45.65 7.65 -10.19
CA ASN A 219 45.93 6.63 -9.17
C ASN A 219 45.38 7.00 -7.77
N LEU A 220 45.41 8.29 -7.38
CA LEU A 220 44.87 8.74 -6.08
C LEU A 220 43.34 8.59 -6.01
N VAL A 221 42.64 8.99 -7.07
CA VAL A 221 41.18 8.86 -7.16
C VAL A 221 40.78 7.39 -7.23
N TRP A 222 41.57 6.57 -7.92
CA TRP A 222 41.37 5.13 -7.95
C TRP A 222 41.48 4.50 -6.55
N MET A 223 42.53 4.82 -5.79
CA MET A 223 42.68 4.35 -4.40
C MET A 223 41.53 4.82 -3.51
N PHE A 224 41.11 6.08 -3.64
CA PHE A 224 39.95 6.60 -2.91
C PHE A 224 38.67 5.85 -3.27
N SER A 225 38.43 5.58 -4.56
CA SER A 225 37.24 4.86 -5.04
C SER A 225 37.18 3.43 -4.49
N ILE A 226 38.34 2.77 -4.37
CA ILE A 226 38.43 1.44 -3.75
C ILE A 226 38.06 1.53 -2.28
N MET A 227 38.71 2.42 -1.52
CA MET A 227 38.39 2.57 -0.10
C MET A 227 36.91 2.94 0.12
N TYR A 228 36.35 3.79 -0.75
CA TYR A 228 34.96 4.19 -0.71
C TYR A 228 34.00 3.01 -0.90
N ILE A 229 34.18 2.21 -1.96
CA ILE A 229 33.29 1.06 -2.25
C ILE A 229 33.48 -0.05 -1.19
N TYR A 230 34.72 -0.34 -0.80
CA TYR A 230 35.02 -1.37 0.20
C TYR A 230 34.57 -1.01 1.61
N THR A 231 34.35 0.27 1.93
CA THR A 231 33.71 0.67 3.19
C THR A 231 32.19 0.70 3.05
N PHE A 232 31.66 1.20 1.94
CA PHE A 232 30.22 1.32 1.71
C PHE A 232 29.51 -0.04 1.61
N VAL A 233 29.99 -0.96 0.76
CA VAL A 233 29.29 -2.22 0.48
C VAL A 233 29.17 -3.11 1.72
N PRO A 234 30.25 -3.40 2.47
CA PRO A 234 30.12 -4.21 3.68
C PRO A 234 29.28 -3.54 4.77
N LEU A 235 29.39 -2.22 4.91
CA LEU A 235 28.62 -1.47 5.90
C LEU A 235 27.12 -1.54 5.59
N PHE A 236 26.70 -1.32 4.35
CA PHE A 236 25.27 -1.35 4.02
C PHE A 236 24.71 -2.77 3.87
N THR A 237 25.40 -3.65 3.15
CA THR A 237 24.89 -4.99 2.84
C THR A 237 25.08 -5.99 3.97
N PHE A 238 26.18 -5.94 4.73
CA PHE A 238 26.39 -6.91 5.81
C PHE A 238 25.98 -6.39 7.18
N MET A 239 26.16 -5.09 7.47
CA MET A 239 25.77 -4.57 8.79
C MET A 239 24.33 -4.07 8.79
N ILE A 240 24.01 -3.06 7.97
CA ILE A 240 22.69 -2.41 8.00
C ILE A 240 21.58 -3.36 7.53
N LEU A 241 21.75 -4.06 6.40
CA LEU A 241 20.74 -4.99 5.89
C LEU A 241 20.50 -6.18 6.83
N SER A 242 21.57 -6.74 7.43
CA SER A 242 21.42 -7.81 8.42
C SER A 242 20.66 -7.33 9.66
N LEU A 243 20.86 -6.08 10.09
CA LEU A 243 20.11 -5.50 11.20
C LEU A 243 18.63 -5.31 10.84
N PHE A 244 18.30 -4.88 9.62
CA PHE A 244 16.91 -4.83 9.14
C PHE A 244 16.25 -6.21 9.18
N ILE A 245 16.93 -7.25 8.69
CA ILE A 245 16.43 -8.62 8.72
C ILE A 245 16.25 -9.10 10.18
N ALA A 246 17.20 -8.80 11.06
CA ALA A 246 17.12 -9.17 12.48
C ALA A 246 15.92 -8.51 13.17
N LEU A 247 15.64 -7.22 12.92
CA LEU A 247 14.51 -6.50 13.49
C LEU A 247 13.16 -7.08 13.03
N ILE A 248 13.04 -7.39 11.74
CA ILE A 248 11.84 -8.05 11.21
C ILE A 248 11.68 -9.45 11.81
N THR A 249 12.78 -10.20 11.93
CA THR A 249 12.78 -11.55 12.51
C THR A 249 12.37 -11.54 13.98
N ASP A 250 12.91 -10.62 14.78
CA ASP A 250 12.55 -10.43 16.19
C ASP A 250 11.06 -10.10 16.37
N THR A 251 10.54 -9.21 15.53
CA THR A 251 9.11 -8.87 15.53
C THR A 251 8.24 -10.08 15.12
N TYR A 252 8.71 -10.86 14.15
CA TYR A 252 8.04 -12.09 13.71
C TYR A 252 8.01 -13.15 14.82
N GLU A 253 9.12 -13.38 15.52
CA GLU A 253 9.19 -14.32 16.65
C GLU A 253 8.29 -13.88 17.81
N THR A 254 8.27 -12.59 18.12
CA THR A 254 7.41 -12.01 19.16
C THR A 254 5.92 -12.25 18.87
N ILE A 255 5.46 -11.97 17.64
CA ILE A 255 4.05 -12.21 17.26
C ILE A 255 3.72 -13.70 17.20
N LYS A 256 4.65 -14.53 16.72
CA LYS A 256 4.48 -15.99 16.72
C LYS A 256 4.37 -16.54 18.15
N HIS A 257 5.09 -15.95 19.11
CA HIS A 257 4.98 -16.29 20.52
C HIS A 257 3.60 -15.91 21.09
N TYR A 258 3.10 -14.70 20.77
CA TYR A 258 1.76 -14.26 21.16
C TYR A 258 0.65 -15.15 20.60
N GLN A 259 0.78 -15.67 19.38
CA GLN A 259 -0.22 -16.59 18.84
C GLN A 259 -0.28 -17.92 19.62
N LYS A 260 0.87 -18.43 20.09
CA LYS A 260 0.93 -19.72 20.82
C LYS A 260 0.46 -19.61 22.27
N HIS A 261 0.77 -18.51 22.94
CA HIS A 261 0.52 -18.34 24.39
C HIS A 261 -0.66 -17.40 24.70
N GLY A 262 -1.32 -16.86 23.67
CA GLY A 262 -2.28 -15.78 23.80
C GLY A 262 -1.59 -14.41 23.75
N ALA A 263 -2.16 -13.49 22.96
CA ALA A 263 -1.69 -12.10 22.95
C ALA A 263 -2.04 -11.44 24.30
N PRO A 264 -1.23 -10.50 24.81
CA PRO A 264 -1.72 -9.59 25.82
C PRO A 264 -2.96 -8.89 25.26
N LEU A 265 -4.11 -9.08 25.90
CA LEU A 265 -5.35 -8.43 25.49
C LEU A 265 -5.13 -6.92 25.52
N SER A 266 -5.28 -6.26 24.38
CA SER A 266 -5.49 -4.79 24.37
C SER A 266 -6.65 -4.48 25.31
N GLU A 267 -6.61 -3.37 26.05
CA GLU A 267 -7.68 -3.00 26.99
C GLU A 267 -9.07 -2.98 26.29
N LEU A 268 -9.10 -2.65 25.00
CA LEU A 268 -10.30 -2.75 24.16
C LEU A 268 -10.76 -4.20 23.95
N GLN A 269 -9.83 -5.12 23.68
CA GLN A 269 -10.15 -6.54 23.51
C GLN A 269 -10.56 -7.19 24.84
N ALA A 270 -9.97 -6.76 25.96
CA ALA A 270 -10.38 -7.16 27.30
C ALA A 270 -11.82 -6.67 27.60
N PHE A 271 -12.13 -5.41 27.29
CA PHE A 271 -13.48 -4.85 27.43
C PHE A 271 -14.52 -5.57 26.55
N ILE A 272 -14.18 -5.89 25.29
CA ILE A 272 -15.06 -6.68 24.41
C ILE A 272 -15.26 -8.11 24.95
N ALA A 273 -14.23 -8.72 25.53
CA ALA A 273 -14.33 -10.05 26.14
C ALA A 273 -15.14 -10.05 27.45
N GLU A 274 -15.12 -8.94 28.19
CA GLU A 274 -15.98 -8.67 29.36
C GLU A 274 -17.45 -8.53 28.95
N CYS A 275 -17.72 -7.92 27.79
CA CYS A 275 -19.05 -7.79 27.19
C CYS A 275 -19.52 -9.11 26.54
N LYS A 276 -19.85 -10.10 27.37
CA LYS A 276 -20.36 -11.42 26.96
C LYS A 276 -21.89 -11.49 26.80
N ASP A 277 -22.56 -10.35 26.62
CA ASP A 277 -24.01 -10.33 26.41
C ASP A 277 -24.36 -10.88 25.02
N PRO A 278 -25.17 -11.94 24.90
CA PRO A 278 -25.64 -12.40 23.60
C PRO A 278 -26.50 -11.30 22.95
N PRO A 279 -26.48 -11.12 21.61
CA PRO A 279 -27.48 -10.29 20.94
C PRO A 279 -28.85 -10.97 21.04
N LYS A 280 -29.55 -10.79 22.15
CA LYS A 280 -30.95 -11.16 22.34
C LYS A 280 -31.68 -10.09 23.16
N SER A 281 -32.23 -9.12 22.44
CA SER A 281 -33.62 -8.74 22.66
C SER A 281 -34.26 -8.40 21.31
N GLY A 282 -34.40 -9.44 20.49
CA GLY A 282 -35.52 -9.49 19.56
C GLY A 282 -36.75 -9.82 20.39
N LYS A 283 -37.60 -8.83 20.63
CA LYS A 283 -38.98 -9.04 21.11
C LYS A 283 -39.93 -8.69 19.97
N ASN A 284 -39.91 -9.52 18.93
CA ASN A 284 -41.00 -9.69 17.97
C ASN A 284 -41.51 -11.12 18.08
N THR A 285 -42.03 -11.51 19.25
CA THR A 285 -43.09 -12.51 19.32
C THR A 285 -44.39 -11.73 19.20
N VAL A 286 -44.88 -11.63 17.96
CA VAL A 286 -46.29 -11.38 17.69
C VAL A 286 -46.99 -12.65 18.13
N ASP A 287 -47.58 -12.60 19.31
CA ASP A 287 -48.82 -13.29 19.64
C ASP A 287 -49.33 -12.67 20.94
N GLU A 288 -50.16 -11.65 20.80
CA GLU A 288 -51.35 -11.60 21.63
C GLU A 288 -52.46 -10.88 20.88
N GLN A 289 -53.56 -11.60 20.66
CA GLN A 289 -54.80 -11.03 20.20
C GLN A 289 -55.17 -9.84 21.10
N SER A 290 -55.26 -8.68 20.45
CA SER A 290 -56.22 -7.62 20.75
C SER A 290 -56.01 -6.78 22.02
N SER A 291 -55.55 -5.54 21.78
CA SER A 291 -56.22 -4.26 22.08
C SER A 291 -55.54 -3.29 23.09
N ASN A 292 -55.32 -2.07 22.57
CA ASN A 292 -55.17 -0.75 23.21
C ASN A 292 -53.91 -0.54 24.08
N PHE A 293 -52.79 -0.02 23.54
CA PHE A 293 -52.49 1.40 23.21
C PHE A 293 -52.84 2.37 24.35
N TRP A 294 -51.85 2.69 25.20
CA TRP A 294 -51.46 4.02 25.75
C TRP A 294 -50.42 3.86 26.88
N CYS A 295 -49.64 4.93 27.13
CA CYS A 295 -48.69 5.21 28.24
C CYS A 295 -47.23 4.71 28.04
N LEU A 296 -46.26 5.56 27.65
CA LEU A 296 -45.50 6.60 28.41
C LEU A 296 -44.58 6.07 29.54
N CYS A 297 -43.26 6.34 29.37
CA CYS A 297 -42.17 6.59 30.36
C CYS A 297 -41.94 5.56 31.49
N ALA A 298 -40.73 5.16 31.92
CA ALA A 298 -39.57 5.92 32.40
C ALA A 298 -38.40 4.93 32.79
N PRO A 299 -37.25 5.40 33.36
CA PRO A 299 -35.92 4.76 33.28
C PRO A 299 -35.53 3.88 34.50
N CYS A 300 -34.52 3.02 34.35
CA CYS A 300 -33.77 2.39 35.46
C CYS A 300 -32.28 2.72 35.23
N VAL A 301 -31.55 3.51 36.03
CA VAL A 301 -31.30 3.56 37.49
C VAL A 301 -30.58 2.31 38.01
N ASN A 302 -29.33 2.54 38.41
CA ASN A 302 -28.41 1.79 39.26
C ASN A 302 -27.83 0.44 38.77
N CYS A 303 -26.53 0.48 38.44
CA CYS A 303 -25.60 -0.59 38.79
C CYS A 303 -24.64 -0.06 39.86
N THR A 304 -24.71 -0.65 41.04
CA THR A 304 -23.66 -0.67 42.08
C THR A 304 -22.47 -1.49 41.64
#